data_AF-A0A497H0R3-F1
#
_entry.id   AF-A0A497H0R3-F1
#
_cell.length_a   1.000
_cell.length_b   1.000
_cell.length_c   1.000
_cell.angle_alpha   90.00
_cell.angle_beta   90.00
_cell.angle_gamma   90.00
#
_symmetry.space_group_name_H-M   'P 1'
#
loop_
_entity.id
_entity.type
_entity.pdbx_description
1 polymer ?
#
loop_
_entity_poly.entity_id
_entity_poly.type
_entity_poly.pdbx_seq_one_letter_code
_entity_poly.pdbx_strand_id
1 'polypeptide(L)'
;MITGNETAPVIKTVPGENAKKIIEKDGSYLATTTKAAPAAVKEARGIVFEDVDGNIFFDFTSGVGVVNVGHCHPEVVKAIQQQAEKFIHFAGTDFYYSVQAELAQKLT
;
A
#
# COMPACT_ATOMS: atom_id res chain seq x y z
N MET A 1 -3.05 10.41 3.81
CA MET A 1 -3.44 10.88 5.15
C MET A 1 -4.92 10.61 5.32
N ILE A 2 -5.32 10.22 6.53
CA ILE A 2 -6.73 10.05 6.92
C ILE A 2 -7.21 11.41 7.44
N THR A 3 -8.34 11.87 6.93
CA THR A 3 -8.87 13.24 7.08
C THR A 3 -10.27 13.28 7.70
N GLY A 4 -11.01 12.18 7.70
CA GLY A 4 -12.42 12.13 8.13
C GLY A 4 -13.43 12.59 7.07
N ASN A 5 -12.95 13.03 5.90
CA ASN A 5 -13.77 13.45 4.75
C ASN A 5 -13.62 12.48 3.56
N GLU A 6 -13.32 11.22 3.84
CA GLU A 6 -13.12 10.21 2.81
C GLU A 6 -14.41 9.86 2.06
N THR A 7 -14.25 9.54 0.78
CA THR A 7 -15.33 9.00 -0.05
C THR A 7 -15.93 7.76 0.60
N ALA A 8 -17.24 7.77 0.83
CA ALA A 8 -17.95 6.62 1.39
C ALA A 8 -17.81 5.37 0.50
N PRO A 9 -17.85 4.15 1.08
CA PRO A 9 -17.78 2.92 0.29
C PRO A 9 -18.92 2.81 -0.73
N VAL A 10 -18.59 2.35 -1.94
CA VAL A 10 -19.55 2.11 -3.02
C VAL A 10 -19.23 0.75 -3.61
N ILE A 11 -20.08 -0.23 -3.30
CA ILE A 11 -19.87 -1.63 -3.70
C ILE A 11 -20.90 -2.03 -4.76
N LYS A 12 -20.42 -2.55 -5.88
CA LYS A 12 -21.22 -3.15 -6.95
C LYS A 12 -21.14 -4.68 -6.82
N THR A 13 -20.25 -5.31 -7.58
CA THR A 13 -20.03 -6.75 -7.61
C THR A 13 -18.61 -7.06 -7.20
N VAL A 14 -18.44 -7.99 -6.26
CA VAL A 14 -17.13 -8.39 -5.72
C VAL A 14 -17.05 -9.92 -5.68
N PRO A 15 -16.09 -10.58 -6.37
CA PRO A 15 -15.13 -9.98 -7.30
C PRO A 15 -15.83 -9.55 -8.59
N GLY A 16 -15.47 -8.39 -9.12
CA GLY A 16 -15.86 -7.98 -10.47
C GLY A 16 -15.10 -8.77 -11.55
N GLU A 17 -15.43 -8.50 -12.81
CA GLU A 17 -14.91 -9.28 -13.94
C GLU A 17 -13.40 -9.09 -14.13
N ASN A 18 -12.88 -7.89 -13.91
CA ASN A 18 -11.44 -7.65 -14.00
C ASN A 18 -10.71 -8.25 -12.80
N ALA A 19 -11.27 -8.15 -11.59
CA ALA A 19 -10.70 -8.77 -10.40
C ALA A 19 -10.59 -10.29 -10.56
N LYS A 20 -11.61 -10.96 -11.12
CA LYS A 20 -11.57 -12.42 -11.38
C LYS A 20 -10.37 -12.82 -12.24
N LYS A 21 -10.11 -12.10 -13.32
CA LYS A 21 -8.97 -12.38 -14.22
C LYS A 21 -7.63 -12.26 -13.50
N ILE A 22 -7.49 -11.26 -12.61
CA ILE A 22 -6.29 -11.08 -11.80
C ILE A 22 -6.16 -12.23 -10.78
N ILE A 23 -7.24 -12.58 -10.09
CA ILE A 23 -7.26 -13.67 -9.09
C ILE A 23 -6.94 -15.03 -9.75
N GLU A 24 -7.47 -15.31 -10.94
CA GLU A 24 -7.17 -16.53 -11.69
C GLU A 24 -5.70 -16.59 -12.12
N LYS A 25 -5.17 -15.48 -12.63
CA LYS A 25 -3.75 -15.37 -12.96
C LYS A 25 -2.88 -15.56 -11.72
N ASP A 26 -3.23 -14.92 -10.62
CA ASP A 26 -2.54 -15.06 -9.33
C ASP A 26 -2.50 -16.52 -8.89
N GLY A 27 -3.64 -17.22 -8.87
CA GLY A 27 -3.73 -18.63 -8.50
C GLY A 27 -3.00 -19.59 -9.44
N SER A 28 -2.76 -19.19 -10.70
CA SER A 28 -2.03 -20.00 -11.68
C SER A 28 -0.52 -19.89 -11.56
N TYR A 29 -0.01 -18.74 -11.08
CA TYR A 29 1.41 -18.42 -11.11
C TYR A 29 2.04 -18.20 -9.72
N LEU A 30 1.25 -18.08 -8.66
CA LEU A 30 1.72 -17.79 -7.30
C LEU A 30 1.16 -18.80 -6.29
N ALA A 31 1.87 -18.95 -5.17
CA ALA A 31 1.39 -19.75 -4.06
C ALA A 31 0.16 -19.11 -3.39
N THR A 32 -0.88 -19.92 -3.17
CA THR A 32 -2.14 -19.52 -2.55
C THR A 32 -2.11 -19.75 -1.04
N THR A 33 -1.43 -18.86 -0.30
CA THR A 33 -1.26 -19.02 1.16
C THR A 33 -2.24 -18.18 1.98
N THR A 34 -2.15 -16.85 1.91
CA THR A 34 -2.80 -15.94 2.88
C THR A 34 -3.85 -15.01 2.26
N LYS A 35 -4.14 -15.15 0.96
CA LYS A 35 -5.06 -14.26 0.23
C LYS A 35 -6.51 -14.70 0.44
N ALA A 36 -7.33 -13.85 1.06
CA ALA A 36 -8.73 -14.16 1.39
C ALA A 36 -9.75 -13.16 0.81
N ALA A 37 -9.34 -11.94 0.49
CA ALA A 37 -10.25 -10.90 0.00
C ALA A 37 -10.52 -11.06 -1.51
N PRO A 38 -11.80 -11.07 -1.95
CA PRO A 38 -12.15 -11.20 -3.37
C PRO A 38 -12.06 -9.85 -4.12
N ALA A 39 -11.04 -9.04 -3.85
CA ALA A 39 -10.83 -7.73 -4.46
C ALA A 39 -9.40 -7.62 -4.99
N ALA A 40 -9.24 -7.02 -6.17
CA ALA A 40 -7.93 -6.69 -6.73
C ALA A 40 -7.76 -5.17 -6.73
N VAL A 41 -6.86 -4.68 -5.88
CA VAL A 41 -6.67 -3.24 -5.63
C VAL A 41 -6.08 -2.54 -6.86
N LYS A 42 -6.67 -1.40 -7.25
CA LYS A 42 -6.17 -0.51 -8.31
C LYS A 42 -5.40 0.66 -7.70
N GLU A 43 -5.98 1.36 -6.74
CA GLU A 43 -5.34 2.49 -6.06
C GLU A 43 -5.88 2.68 -4.64
N ALA A 44 -5.10 3.33 -3.77
CA ALA A 44 -5.48 3.56 -2.38
C ALA A 44 -4.95 4.90 -1.86
N ARG A 45 -5.74 5.56 -1.00
CA ARG A 45 -5.38 6.82 -0.33
C ARG A 45 -6.11 6.94 1.01
N GLY A 46 -5.37 7.26 2.07
CA GLY A 46 -5.97 7.36 3.41
C GLY A 46 -6.48 5.98 3.84
N ILE A 47 -7.76 5.88 4.23
CA ILE A 47 -8.42 4.59 4.50
C ILE A 47 -9.10 3.99 3.27
N VAL A 48 -9.17 4.70 2.14
CA VAL A 48 -9.95 4.28 0.98
C VAL A 48 -9.07 3.52 0.01
N PHE A 49 -9.59 2.44 -0.56
CA PHE A 49 -9.05 1.87 -1.78
C PHE A 49 -10.15 1.59 -2.81
N GLU A 50 -9.78 1.75 -4.07
CA GLU A 50 -10.59 1.38 -5.23
C GLU A 50 -10.04 0.08 -5.82
N ASP A 51 -10.90 -0.88 -6.12
CA ASP A 51 -10.51 -2.07 -6.87
C ASP A 51 -10.56 -1.83 -8.39
N VAL A 52 -10.06 -2.79 -9.17
CA VAL A 52 -10.01 -2.70 -10.64
C VAL A 52 -11.38 -2.66 -11.34
N ASP A 53 -12.48 -2.91 -10.63
CA ASP A 53 -13.85 -2.86 -11.13
C ASP A 53 -14.61 -1.60 -10.65
N GLY A 54 -13.90 -0.70 -9.96
CA GLY A 54 -14.42 0.58 -9.46
C GLY A 54 -15.28 0.43 -8.21
N ASN A 55 -15.11 -0.64 -7.44
CA ASN A 55 -15.67 -0.74 -6.09
C ASN A 55 -14.78 0.06 -5.12
N ILE A 56 -15.39 0.87 -4.27
CA ILE A 56 -14.70 1.72 -3.28
C ILE A 56 -14.91 1.10 -1.90
N PHE A 57 -13.81 0.84 -1.18
CA PHE A 57 -13.81 0.20 0.13
C PHE A 57 -13.11 1.07 1.18
N PHE A 58 -13.41 0.82 2.45
CA PHE A 58 -12.57 1.21 3.57
C PHE A 58 -11.64 0.05 3.98
N ASP A 59 -10.37 0.35 4.20
CA ASP A 59 -9.38 -0.55 4.77
C ASP A 59 -9.37 -0.43 6.30
N PHE A 60 -9.90 -1.45 6.97
CA PHE A 60 -9.87 -1.59 8.42
C PHE A 60 -8.70 -2.45 8.94
N THR A 61 -7.77 -2.84 8.05
CA THR A 61 -6.65 -3.73 8.37
C THR A 61 -5.32 -2.98 8.45
N SER A 62 -5.22 -1.83 7.80
CA SER A 62 -3.96 -1.09 7.60
C SER A 62 -2.84 -1.99 7.06
N GLY A 63 -3.17 -2.97 6.21
CA GLY A 63 -2.21 -3.94 5.71
C GLY A 63 -1.51 -4.71 6.83
N VAL A 64 -2.28 -5.25 7.79
CA VAL A 64 -1.77 -5.91 9.01
C VAL A 64 -1.00 -4.93 9.91
N GLY A 65 -1.57 -3.73 10.11
CA GLY A 65 -1.02 -2.71 11.03
C GLY A 65 0.24 -1.99 10.53
N VAL A 66 0.51 -2.00 9.23
CA VAL A 66 1.69 -1.38 8.61
C VAL A 66 1.41 0.07 8.21
N VAL A 67 0.35 0.31 7.42
CA VAL A 67 0.07 1.62 6.81
C VAL A 67 -0.79 2.51 7.72
N ASN A 68 -0.40 2.67 8.98
CA ASN A 68 -1.19 3.36 10.01
C ASN A 68 -1.41 4.86 9.74
N VAL A 69 -0.54 5.50 8.97
CA VAL A 69 -0.72 6.90 8.51
C VAL A 69 -1.64 7.02 7.28
N GLY A 70 -2.19 5.89 6.83
CA GLY A 70 -3.02 5.74 5.65
C GLY A 70 -2.22 5.49 4.37
N HIS A 71 -2.88 4.83 3.42
CA HIS A 71 -2.33 4.55 2.10
C HIS A 71 -1.86 5.83 1.40
N CYS A 72 -0.71 5.75 0.73
CA CYS A 72 -0.10 6.84 -0.03
C CYS A 72 -0.10 8.20 0.70
N HIS A 73 0.32 8.22 1.97
CA HIS A 73 0.47 9.47 2.73
C HIS A 73 1.41 10.45 1.98
N PRO A 74 0.98 11.71 1.70
CA PRO A 74 1.72 12.62 0.83
C PRO A 74 3.19 12.82 1.23
N GLU A 75 3.46 12.97 2.53
CA GLU A 75 4.83 13.14 3.02
C GLU A 75 5.68 11.88 2.87
N VAL A 76 5.10 10.69 3.05
CA VAL A 76 5.81 9.42 2.89
C VAL A 76 6.14 9.18 1.41
N VAL A 77 5.17 9.39 0.52
CA VAL A 77 5.37 9.27 -0.93
C VAL A 77 6.45 10.23 -1.41
N LYS A 78 6.39 11.50 -0.98
CA LYS A 78 7.39 12.51 -1.32
C LYS A 78 8.79 12.13 -0.82
N ALA A 79 8.93 11.66 0.42
CA ALA A 79 10.20 11.23 0.98
C ALA A 79 10.80 10.05 0.20
N ILE A 80 9.97 9.05 -0.17
CA ILE A 80 10.39 7.91 -1.00
C ILE A 80 10.89 8.39 -2.36
N GLN A 81 10.12 9.23 -3.06
CA GLN A 81 10.48 9.75 -4.38
C GLN A 81 11.80 10.53 -4.35
N GLN A 82 11.95 11.44 -3.39
CA GLN A 82 13.16 12.25 -3.23
C GLN A 82 14.40 11.42 -2.91
N GLN A 83 14.26 10.37 -2.11
CA GLN A 83 15.38 9.46 -1.80
C GLN A 83 15.73 8.60 -3.02
N ALA A 84 14.72 8.09 -3.73
CA ALA A 84 14.92 7.24 -4.90
C ALA A 84 15.68 7.94 -6.04
N GLU A 85 15.54 9.26 -6.17
CA GLU A 85 16.32 10.08 -7.11
C GLU A 85 17.82 10.17 -6.76
N LYS A 86 18.19 9.92 -5.49
CA LYS A 86 19.60 9.95 -5.05
C LYS A 86 20.22 8.55 -5.14
N PHE A 87 19.59 7.57 -4.51
CA PHE A 87 19.98 6.16 -4.53
C PHE A 87 18.90 5.27 -3.88
N ILE A 88 18.84 4.00 -4.30
CA ILE A 88 17.91 3.01 -3.76
C ILE A 88 18.56 2.15 -2.67
N HIS A 89 19.80 1.71 -2.87
CA HIS A 89 20.49 0.81 -1.95
C HIS A 89 22.00 0.98 -2.04
N PHE A 90 22.68 0.98 -0.91
CA PHE A 90 24.13 1.07 -0.82
C PHE A 90 24.69 0.32 0.39
N ALA A 91 24.12 -0.85 0.71
CA ALA A 91 24.54 -1.75 1.80
C ALA A 91 25.01 -1.02 3.08
N GLY A 92 24.09 -0.67 3.99
CA GLY A 92 24.40 0.10 5.22
C GLY A 92 25.36 -0.55 6.21
N THR A 93 25.83 -1.77 5.94
CA THR A 93 26.94 -2.42 6.63
C THR A 93 28.31 -1.99 6.10
N ASP A 94 28.36 -1.57 4.84
CA ASP A 94 29.59 -1.32 4.08
C ASP A 94 29.82 0.20 3.91
N PHE A 95 28.73 0.98 3.86
CA PHE A 95 28.77 2.42 3.63
C PHE A 95 27.87 3.20 4.60
N TYR A 96 28.22 4.47 4.79
CA TYR A 96 27.47 5.40 5.65
C TYR A 96 26.47 6.24 4.85
N TYR A 97 25.28 6.44 5.40
CA TYR A 97 24.30 7.43 4.93
C TYR A 97 23.45 7.95 6.09
N SER A 98 23.16 9.26 6.05
CA SER A 98 22.62 9.99 7.21
C SER A 98 21.25 9.48 7.67
N VAL A 99 20.40 9.02 6.74
CA VAL A 99 19.03 8.57 7.03
C VAL A 99 18.96 7.46 8.09
N GLN A 100 19.96 6.58 8.17
CA GLN A 100 19.99 5.51 9.18
C GLN A 100 20.35 6.07 10.57
N ALA A 101 21.35 6.95 10.65
CA ALA A 101 21.76 7.57 11.91
C ALA A 101 20.67 8.51 12.45
N GLU A 102 20.05 9.31 11.59
CA GLU A 102 18.95 10.21 11.95
C GLU A 102 17.73 9.43 12.44
N LEU A 103 17.41 8.29 11.82
CA LEU A 103 16.32 7.44 12.28
C LEU A 103 16.63 6.82 13.65
N ALA A 104 17.85 6.30 13.85
CA ALA A 104 18.26 5.74 15.13
C ALA A 104 18.12 6.76 16.27
N GLN A 105 18.53 8.01 16.04
CA GLN A 105 18.38 9.10 17.00
C GLN A 105 16.90 9.39 17.33
N LYS A 106 15.97 9.27 16.36
CA LYS A 106 14.54 9.51 16.59
C LYS A 106 13.85 8.40 17.40
N LEU A 107 14.42 7.21 17.42
CA LEU A 107 13.85 6.03 18.08
C LEU A 107 14.36 5.83 19.52
N THR A 108 15.34 6.62 19.94
CA THR A 108 15.95 6.58 21.28
C THR A 108 15.64 7.86 22.05
#